data_AF-L0DYK9-F1
#
_entry.id   AF-L0DYK9-F1
#
_cell.length_a   1.000
_cell.length_b   1.000
_cell.length_c   1.000
_cell.angle_alpha   90.00
_cell.angle_beta   90.00
_cell.angle_gamma   90.00
#
_symmetry.space_group_name_H-M   'P 1'
#
loop_
_entity.id
_entity.type
_entity.pdbx_description
1 polymer ?
#
loop_
_entity_poly.entity_id
_entity_poly.type
_entity_poly.pdbx_seq_one_letter_code
_entity_poly.pdbx_strand_id
1 'polypeptide(L)'
;MGYLLRNSVEAFLTARFEVKAEKLAPDDPKYLALQQQYQRENWLADAARRVAQLQVVTHSLKAIHPDARGTNLFRPPTELPKHPEVGSHVLSSGFNEDVVGNAAALDVYKFLKVEHGGRTLLSRVLADDDELAAAFSDDLDQGREWLRAFARIVEPRGIEASHTRAKQVYWLAGGDPTVDTDFHLLAPLYAASLAHVVYQTINDHRFSEEAKAARKARREGEYSETGFHEYPNLAVQKLGGTKPQNVSQLNLERHGTNYLLASLPPNWANRDLRPPLFVDSVFSRSSFGRRPGVRQVVTALKRFLATNPPPNVTTRQRRDKHLNKLVDELLLYAAELHTLEPGWSASPDCSLNRFEALWLDPRRADIDPDFATECENEEWVDKVSHRFGNWLNARLQHRLPFDDAAFRFWKDSLREVLLHA
;
A
#
# COMPACT_ATOMS: atom_id res chain seq x y z
N MET A 1 -39.30 -1.74 24.55
CA MET A 1 -38.13 -1.83 23.63
C MET A 1 -37.39 -3.16 23.80
N GLY A 2 -37.13 -3.64 25.02
CA GLY A 2 -36.48 -4.95 25.29
C GLY A 2 -37.07 -6.17 24.58
N TYR A 3 -38.39 -6.23 24.35
CA TYR A 3 -39.02 -7.27 23.51
C TYR A 3 -38.44 -7.35 22.09
N LEU A 4 -38.07 -6.22 21.48
CA LEU A 4 -37.51 -6.19 20.12
C LEU A 4 -36.06 -6.69 20.07
N LEU A 5 -35.29 -6.43 21.14
CA LEU A 5 -33.95 -6.99 21.33
C LEU A 5 -34.01 -8.51 21.55
N ARG A 6 -34.95 -8.96 22.39
CA ARG A 6 -35.19 -10.40 22.60
C ARG A 6 -35.55 -11.12 21.31
N ASN A 7 -36.43 -10.53 20.50
CA ASN A 7 -36.76 -11.09 19.19
C ASN A 7 -35.55 -11.17 18.26
N SER A 8 -34.62 -10.22 18.35
CA SER A 8 -33.39 -10.24 17.53
C SER A 8 -32.42 -11.35 17.98
N VAL A 9 -32.31 -11.56 19.30
CA VAL A 9 -31.55 -12.68 19.89
C VAL A 9 -32.18 -14.01 19.46
N GLU A 10 -33.48 -14.17 19.62
CA GLU A 10 -34.20 -15.39 19.26
C GLU A 10 -34.15 -15.66 17.75
N ALA A 11 -34.30 -14.64 16.90
CA ALA A 11 -34.16 -14.78 15.45
C ALA A 11 -32.77 -15.29 15.05
N PHE A 12 -31.70 -14.78 15.69
CA PHE A 12 -30.35 -15.28 15.45
C PHE A 12 -30.23 -16.76 15.84
N LEU A 13 -30.75 -17.15 17.00
CA LEU A 13 -30.68 -18.53 17.48
C LEU A 13 -31.48 -19.48 16.59
N THR A 14 -32.69 -19.10 16.19
CA THR A 14 -33.54 -19.86 15.27
C THR A 14 -32.85 -20.07 13.93
N ALA A 15 -32.33 -19.02 13.31
CA ALA A 15 -31.60 -19.13 12.04
C ALA A 15 -30.37 -20.07 12.15
N ARG A 16 -29.67 -20.04 13.29
CA ARG A 16 -28.53 -20.94 13.53
C ARG A 16 -28.95 -22.38 13.78
N PHE A 17 -30.07 -22.57 14.48
CA PHE A 17 -30.66 -23.88 14.70
C PHE A 17 -31.07 -24.51 13.37
N GLU A 18 -31.83 -23.78 12.54
CA GLU A 18 -32.30 -24.25 11.23
C GLU A 18 -31.16 -24.74 10.33
N VAL A 19 -30.08 -23.95 10.22
CA VAL A 19 -28.90 -24.33 9.43
C VAL A 19 -28.23 -25.61 9.94
N LYS A 20 -28.22 -25.86 11.25
CA LYS A 20 -27.65 -27.10 11.82
C LYS A 20 -28.64 -28.28 11.76
N ALA A 21 -29.93 -27.99 11.82
CA ALA A 21 -31.00 -28.96 11.80
C ALA A 21 -31.39 -29.40 10.39
N GLU A 22 -31.00 -28.67 9.34
CA GLU A 22 -31.34 -28.95 7.92
C GLU A 22 -31.10 -30.40 7.48
N LYS A 23 -30.09 -31.07 8.08
CA LYS A 23 -29.72 -32.45 7.75
C LYS A 23 -30.19 -33.49 8.79
N LEU A 24 -31.00 -33.09 9.76
CA LEU A 24 -31.49 -33.93 10.84
C LEU A 24 -32.99 -34.13 10.71
N ALA A 25 -33.46 -35.37 10.86
CA ALA A 25 -34.89 -35.65 10.94
C ALA A 25 -35.44 -35.16 12.30
N PRO A 26 -36.69 -34.67 12.37
CA PRO A 26 -37.30 -34.23 13.63
C PRO A 26 -37.32 -35.29 14.74
N ASP A 27 -37.40 -36.57 14.35
CA ASP A 27 -37.44 -37.72 15.27
C ASP A 27 -36.04 -38.22 15.68
N ASP A 28 -34.95 -37.63 15.16
CA ASP A 28 -33.59 -37.98 15.56
C ASP A 28 -33.34 -37.46 17.00
N PRO A 29 -32.85 -38.30 17.94
CA PRO A 29 -32.45 -37.84 19.27
C PRO A 29 -31.48 -36.64 19.25
N LYS A 30 -30.67 -36.51 18.19
CA LYS A 30 -29.78 -35.36 17.96
C LYS A 30 -30.54 -34.07 17.64
N TYR A 31 -31.70 -34.15 16.99
CA TYR A 31 -32.55 -32.98 16.72
C TYR A 31 -33.10 -32.40 18.02
N LEU A 32 -33.64 -33.25 18.90
CA LEU A 32 -34.14 -32.84 20.21
C LEU A 32 -33.04 -32.24 21.10
N ALA A 33 -31.85 -32.87 21.13
CA ALA A 33 -30.69 -32.34 21.85
C ALA A 33 -30.24 -30.98 21.28
N LEU A 34 -30.24 -30.82 19.96
CA LEU A 34 -29.91 -29.56 19.30
C LEU A 34 -30.96 -28.48 19.61
N GLN A 35 -32.24 -28.83 19.65
CA GLN A 35 -33.31 -27.91 20.01
C GLN A 35 -33.13 -27.38 21.43
N GLN A 36 -32.82 -28.25 22.40
CA GLN A 36 -32.50 -27.84 23.77
C GLN A 36 -31.24 -26.98 23.84
N GLN A 37 -30.21 -27.32 23.07
CA GLN A 37 -28.96 -26.54 23.02
C GLN A 37 -29.18 -25.10 22.50
N TYR A 38 -30.09 -24.93 21.55
CA TYR A 38 -30.40 -23.63 20.93
C TYR A 38 -31.53 -22.86 21.63
N GLN A 39 -32.08 -23.38 22.72
CA GLN A 39 -32.91 -22.58 23.62
C GLN A 39 -32.08 -21.42 24.16
N ARG A 40 -32.69 -20.22 24.19
CA ARG A 40 -32.05 -18.95 24.53
C ARG A 40 -31.17 -19.02 25.77
N GLU A 41 -31.70 -19.49 26.90
CA GLU A 41 -30.96 -19.53 28.16
C GLU A 41 -29.78 -20.51 28.12
N ASN A 42 -29.99 -21.71 27.59
CA ASN A 42 -28.94 -22.72 27.47
C ASN A 42 -27.80 -22.25 26.57
N TRP A 43 -28.16 -21.67 25.42
CA TRP A 43 -27.17 -21.16 24.47
C TRP A 43 -26.42 -19.96 25.02
N LEU A 44 -27.12 -19.00 25.65
CA LEU A 44 -26.48 -17.81 26.24
C LEU A 44 -25.57 -18.17 27.41
N ALA A 45 -25.98 -19.08 28.29
CA ALA A 45 -25.14 -19.57 29.38
C ALA A 45 -23.86 -20.24 28.85
N ASP A 46 -23.99 -21.06 27.79
CA ASP A 46 -22.83 -21.68 27.14
C ASP A 46 -21.95 -20.65 26.40
N ALA A 47 -22.56 -19.70 25.70
CA ALA A 47 -21.87 -18.63 25.00
C ALA A 47 -21.10 -17.71 25.95
N ALA A 48 -21.70 -17.35 27.09
CA ALA A 48 -21.06 -16.57 28.15
C ALA A 48 -19.82 -17.28 28.73
N ARG A 49 -19.80 -18.62 28.77
CA ARG A 49 -18.62 -19.40 29.14
C ARG A 49 -17.57 -19.43 28.02
N ARG A 50 -18.02 -19.63 26.77
CA ARG A 50 -17.13 -19.75 25.60
C ARG A 50 -16.53 -18.42 25.17
N VAL A 51 -17.12 -17.27 25.54
CA VAL A 51 -16.59 -15.95 25.19
C VAL A 51 -15.18 -15.73 25.72
N ALA A 52 -14.82 -16.34 26.86
CA ALA A 52 -13.46 -16.30 27.41
C ALA A 52 -12.42 -16.95 26.47
N GLN A 53 -12.84 -17.74 25.48
CA GLN A 53 -11.97 -18.31 24.44
C GLN A 53 -11.77 -17.36 23.26
N LEU A 54 -12.51 -16.26 23.19
CA LEU A 54 -12.37 -15.18 22.20
C LEU A 54 -11.78 -13.90 22.80
N GLN A 55 -11.16 -13.10 21.95
CA GLN A 55 -10.72 -11.75 22.28
C GLN A 55 -10.95 -10.88 21.05
N VAL A 56 -11.65 -9.75 21.24
CA VAL A 56 -11.75 -8.69 20.22
C VAL A 56 -10.46 -7.90 20.24
N VAL A 57 -9.92 -7.65 19.06
CA VAL A 57 -8.60 -7.04 18.88
C VAL A 57 -8.59 -6.10 17.69
N THR A 58 -7.77 -5.06 17.82
CA THR A 58 -7.43 -4.15 16.72
C THR A 58 -6.04 -4.49 16.16
N HIS A 59 -5.15 -4.96 17.04
CA HIS A 59 -3.78 -5.33 16.77
C HIS A 59 -3.53 -6.76 17.25
N SER A 60 -3.06 -7.63 16.35
CA SER A 60 -2.91 -9.07 16.58
C SER A 60 -1.46 -9.53 16.46
N LEU A 61 -1.05 -10.42 17.34
CA LEU A 61 0.27 -11.06 17.32
C LEU A 61 0.35 -12.21 16.30
N LYS A 62 -0.75 -12.93 16.10
CA LYS A 62 -0.80 -14.15 15.27
C LYS A 62 -0.47 -13.93 13.79
N ALA A 63 -0.66 -12.71 13.29
CA ALA A 63 -0.30 -12.36 11.93
C ALA A 63 1.21 -12.32 11.70
N ILE A 64 2.01 -12.14 12.76
CA ILE A 64 3.48 -12.24 12.70
C ILE A 64 3.90 -13.71 12.58
N HIS A 65 3.37 -14.55 13.46
CA HIS A 65 3.58 -15.99 13.41
C HIS A 65 2.34 -16.71 14.00
N PRO A 66 1.75 -17.71 13.32
CA PRO A 66 0.49 -18.33 13.75
C PRO A 66 0.55 -18.99 15.14
N ASP A 67 1.71 -19.55 15.49
CA ASP A 67 1.94 -20.17 16.81
C ASP A 67 2.39 -19.18 17.91
N ALA A 68 2.55 -17.88 17.60
CA ALA A 68 2.96 -16.93 18.62
C ALA A 68 1.84 -16.75 19.64
N ARG A 69 2.18 -16.99 20.92
CA ARG A 69 1.28 -16.78 22.06
C ARG A 69 1.79 -15.60 22.86
N GLY A 70 0.97 -14.58 22.98
CA GLY A 70 1.28 -13.35 23.69
C GLY A 70 0.09 -12.40 23.62
N THR A 71 0.34 -11.15 23.92
CA THR A 71 -0.70 -10.14 24.05
C THR A 71 -1.18 -9.67 22.69
N ASN A 72 -2.51 -9.65 22.54
CA ASN A 72 -3.19 -8.91 21.48
C ASN A 72 -3.87 -7.69 22.12
N LEU A 73 -4.00 -6.61 21.36
CA LEU A 73 -4.51 -5.35 21.89
C LEU A 73 -5.81 -4.93 21.20
N PHE A 74 -6.77 -4.51 22.02
CA PHE A 74 -7.92 -3.74 21.60
C PHE A 74 -7.66 -2.26 21.96
N ARG A 75 -7.44 -1.44 20.94
CA ARG A 75 -7.22 0.00 21.06
C ARG A 75 -7.99 0.71 19.94
N PRO A 76 -9.19 1.23 20.24
CA PRO A 76 -9.99 1.97 19.28
C PRO A 76 -9.20 3.15 18.67
N PRO A 77 -9.44 3.49 17.39
CA PRO A 77 -8.78 4.62 16.73
C PRO A 77 -8.90 5.95 17.49
N THR A 78 -10.02 6.17 18.18
CA THR A 78 -10.28 7.37 18.98
C THR A 78 -9.42 7.48 20.24
N GLU A 79 -8.86 6.37 20.73
CA GLU A 79 -7.94 6.33 21.87
C GLU A 79 -6.48 6.41 21.46
N LEU A 80 -6.17 6.27 20.16
CA LEU A 80 -4.80 6.31 19.68
C LEU A 80 -4.31 7.77 19.55
N PRO A 81 -3.04 8.05 19.89
CA PRO A 81 -2.44 9.36 19.63
C PRO A 81 -2.52 9.72 18.15
N LYS A 82 -2.81 10.99 17.86
CA LYS A 82 -2.84 11.49 16.49
C LYS A 82 -1.43 11.82 16.02
N HIS A 83 -1.07 11.29 14.88
CA HIS A 83 0.21 11.55 14.20
C HIS A 83 -0.03 12.18 12.82
N PRO A 84 0.94 12.95 12.28
CA PRO A 84 0.86 13.47 10.92
C PRO A 84 0.94 12.37 9.86
N GLU A 85 1.58 11.25 10.16
CA GLU A 85 1.62 10.06 9.31
C GLU A 85 0.28 9.30 9.34
N VAL A 86 0.06 8.46 8.32
CA VAL A 86 -1.11 7.59 8.24
C VAL A 86 -0.89 6.33 9.09
N GLY A 87 -1.82 6.05 9.99
CA GLY A 87 -1.82 4.89 10.88
C GLY A 87 -3.23 4.44 11.26
N SER A 88 -3.35 3.52 12.21
CA SER A 88 -4.66 3.01 12.68
C SER A 88 -5.52 4.08 13.37
N HIS A 89 -4.92 5.19 13.82
CA HIS A 89 -5.61 6.33 14.43
C HIS A 89 -6.51 7.12 13.46
N VAL A 90 -6.35 6.96 12.15
CA VAL A 90 -7.17 7.69 11.15
C VAL A 90 -8.50 7.00 10.85
N LEU A 91 -8.70 5.78 11.33
CA LEU A 91 -9.92 5.02 11.09
C LEU A 91 -11.11 5.70 11.80
N SER A 92 -12.28 5.69 11.16
CA SER A 92 -13.51 6.24 11.74
C SER A 92 -14.05 5.36 12.86
N SER A 93 -15.04 5.86 13.61
CA SER A 93 -15.71 5.11 14.69
C SER A 93 -16.44 3.85 14.22
N GLY A 94 -16.70 3.69 12.93
CA GLY A 94 -17.32 2.51 12.32
C GLY A 94 -16.32 1.49 11.77
N PHE A 95 -15.10 1.44 12.31
CA PHE A 95 -14.08 0.50 11.85
C PHE A 95 -14.44 -0.96 12.15
N ASN A 96 -13.90 -1.89 11.36
CA ASN A 96 -14.10 -3.31 11.59
C ASN A 96 -13.12 -3.82 12.66
N GLU A 97 -13.68 -4.36 13.74
CA GLU A 97 -12.95 -5.04 14.81
C GLU A 97 -12.60 -6.48 14.39
N ASP A 98 -11.40 -6.94 14.76
CA ASP A 98 -10.99 -8.32 14.54
C ASP A 98 -11.24 -9.17 15.77
N VAL A 99 -11.33 -10.49 15.59
CA VAL A 99 -11.42 -11.44 16.69
C VAL A 99 -10.41 -12.54 16.52
N VAL A 100 -9.70 -12.82 17.61
CA VAL A 100 -8.77 -13.94 17.76
C VAL A 100 -9.25 -14.88 18.84
N GLY A 101 -9.08 -16.18 18.63
CA GLY A 101 -9.50 -17.18 19.60
C GLY A 101 -9.70 -18.55 19.00
N ASN A 102 -10.42 -19.40 19.72
CA ASN A 102 -10.82 -20.71 19.23
C ASN A 102 -11.89 -20.57 18.15
N ALA A 103 -11.66 -21.16 16.97
CA ALA A 103 -12.58 -21.13 15.84
C ALA A 103 -13.98 -21.69 16.21
N ALA A 104 -14.05 -22.65 17.13
CA ALA A 104 -15.31 -23.23 17.60
C ALA A 104 -16.17 -22.26 18.42
N ALA A 105 -15.61 -21.14 18.89
CA ALA A 105 -16.33 -20.12 19.65
C ALA A 105 -16.72 -18.90 18.79
N LEU A 106 -16.31 -18.82 17.51
CA LEU A 106 -16.57 -17.66 16.64
C LEU A 106 -18.06 -17.39 16.39
N ASP A 107 -18.94 -18.36 16.63
CA ASP A 107 -20.39 -18.15 16.63
C ASP A 107 -20.84 -17.14 17.70
N VAL A 108 -20.14 -17.07 18.84
CA VAL A 108 -20.38 -16.08 19.90
C VAL A 108 -20.05 -14.67 19.41
N TYR A 109 -18.96 -14.48 18.66
CA TYR A 109 -18.68 -13.15 18.06
C TYR A 109 -19.71 -12.78 16.99
N LYS A 110 -20.12 -13.75 16.15
CA LYS A 110 -21.17 -13.52 15.16
C LYS A 110 -22.49 -13.10 15.81
N PHE A 111 -22.79 -13.63 17.01
CA PHE A 111 -23.91 -13.17 17.83
C PHE A 111 -23.72 -11.72 18.29
N LEU A 112 -22.55 -11.38 18.85
CA LEU A 112 -22.26 -10.02 19.31
C LEU A 112 -22.24 -8.96 18.18
N LYS A 113 -22.00 -9.38 16.92
CA LYS A 113 -22.05 -8.51 15.74
C LYS A 113 -23.48 -8.24 15.24
N VAL A 114 -24.51 -8.92 15.76
CA VAL A 114 -25.91 -8.65 15.36
C VAL A 114 -26.26 -7.19 15.64
N GLU A 115 -26.82 -6.51 14.65
CA GLU A 115 -27.23 -5.11 14.75
C GLU A 115 -28.71 -4.99 15.08
N HIS A 116 -29.03 -4.14 16.05
CA HIS A 116 -30.39 -3.77 16.40
C HIS A 116 -30.50 -2.27 16.65
N GLY A 117 -31.26 -1.56 15.82
CA GLY A 117 -31.42 -0.11 15.91
C GLY A 117 -30.12 0.67 15.64
N GLY A 118 -29.31 0.21 14.68
CA GLY A 118 -28.04 0.86 14.31
C GLY A 118 -26.89 0.69 15.31
N ARG A 119 -27.05 -0.20 16.31
CA ARG A 119 -26.03 -0.56 17.29
C ARG A 119 -25.84 -2.07 17.31
N THR A 120 -24.59 -2.53 17.34
CA THR A 120 -24.28 -3.95 17.53
C THR A 120 -24.59 -4.38 18.97
N LEU A 121 -24.91 -5.66 19.18
CA LEU A 121 -25.04 -6.22 20.53
C LEU A 121 -23.74 -6.01 21.34
N LEU A 122 -22.57 -6.10 20.70
CA LEU A 122 -21.28 -5.80 21.33
C LEU A 122 -21.24 -4.37 21.90
N SER A 123 -21.63 -3.37 21.11
CA SER A 123 -21.62 -1.97 21.57
C SER A 123 -22.56 -1.74 22.77
N ARG A 124 -23.67 -2.49 22.83
CA ARG A 124 -24.62 -2.45 23.95
C ARG A 124 -24.09 -3.17 25.19
N VAL A 125 -23.43 -4.32 24.98
CA VAL A 125 -22.71 -5.05 26.04
C VAL A 125 -21.64 -4.16 26.68
N LEU A 126 -20.85 -3.45 25.87
CA LEU A 126 -19.81 -2.53 26.37
C LEU A 126 -20.38 -1.29 27.07
N ALA A 127 -21.63 -0.93 26.80
CA ALA A 127 -22.33 0.20 27.42
C ALA A 127 -23.13 -0.19 28.69
N ASP A 128 -23.04 -1.44 29.15
CA ASP A 128 -23.81 -1.97 30.28
C ASP A 128 -25.34 -1.75 30.12
N ASP A 129 -25.86 -2.04 28.91
CA ASP A 129 -27.26 -1.80 28.53
C ASP A 129 -28.23 -2.75 29.27
N ASP A 130 -28.93 -2.22 30.28
CA ASP A 130 -29.93 -2.95 31.07
C ASP A 130 -31.08 -3.53 30.20
N GLU A 131 -31.43 -2.91 29.07
CA GLU A 131 -32.45 -3.47 28.17
C GLU A 131 -31.97 -4.76 27.49
N LEU A 132 -30.66 -4.83 27.20
CA LEU A 132 -30.05 -6.04 26.65
C LEU A 132 -29.94 -7.13 27.72
N ALA A 133 -29.63 -6.78 28.97
CA ALA A 133 -29.63 -7.74 30.09
C ALA A 133 -31.03 -8.37 30.26
N ALA A 134 -32.09 -7.57 30.21
CA ALA A 134 -33.48 -8.06 30.26
C ALA A 134 -33.90 -8.88 29.02
N ALA A 135 -33.24 -8.68 27.88
CA ALA A 135 -33.45 -9.51 26.69
C ALA A 135 -32.76 -10.87 26.80
N PHE A 136 -31.62 -10.94 27.51
CA PHE A 136 -30.83 -12.15 27.69
C PHE A 136 -31.52 -13.17 28.60
N SER A 137 -32.02 -12.77 29.76
CA SER A 137 -32.74 -13.65 30.70
C SER A 137 -33.98 -12.97 31.27
N ASP A 138 -34.96 -13.80 31.66
CA ASP A 138 -36.11 -13.32 32.45
C ASP A 138 -35.71 -12.98 33.90
N ASP A 139 -34.58 -13.53 34.38
CA ASP A 139 -33.89 -13.10 35.59
C ASP A 139 -32.84 -12.02 35.26
N LEU A 140 -33.07 -10.79 35.72
CA LEU A 140 -32.21 -9.65 35.41
C LEU A 140 -30.78 -9.83 35.97
N ASP A 141 -30.61 -10.49 37.12
CA ASP A 141 -29.28 -10.68 37.72
C ASP A 141 -28.45 -11.63 36.86
N GLN A 142 -29.07 -12.71 36.37
CA GLN A 142 -28.46 -13.62 35.41
C GLN A 142 -28.18 -12.91 34.06
N GLY A 143 -29.12 -12.10 33.57
CA GLY A 143 -28.94 -11.30 32.36
C GLY A 143 -27.72 -10.37 32.45
N ARG A 144 -27.55 -9.70 33.60
CA ARG A 144 -26.39 -8.85 33.89
C ARG A 144 -25.10 -9.64 34.03
N GLU A 145 -25.14 -10.84 34.61
CA GLU A 145 -23.98 -11.74 34.67
C GLU A 145 -23.48 -12.09 33.27
N TRP A 146 -24.38 -12.51 32.38
CA TRP A 146 -24.02 -12.83 30.99
C TRP A 146 -23.54 -11.61 30.22
N LEU A 147 -24.18 -10.45 30.42
CA LEU A 147 -23.74 -9.19 29.82
C LEU A 147 -22.30 -8.86 30.22
N ARG A 148 -21.97 -8.93 31.52
CA ARG A 148 -20.60 -8.72 32.02
C ARG A 148 -19.63 -9.77 31.48
N ALA A 149 -20.05 -11.03 31.36
CA ALA A 149 -19.22 -12.07 30.77
C ALA A 149 -18.87 -11.75 29.31
N PHE A 150 -19.83 -11.29 28.52
CA PHE A 150 -19.59 -10.88 27.14
C PHE A 150 -18.70 -9.63 27.05
N ALA A 151 -18.82 -8.67 27.96
CA ALA A 151 -18.00 -7.45 27.96
C ALA A 151 -16.50 -7.74 28.11
N ARG A 152 -16.13 -8.81 28.82
CA ARG A 152 -14.72 -9.23 28.99
C ARG A 152 -14.02 -9.62 27.69
N ILE A 153 -14.73 -9.75 26.57
CA ILE A 153 -14.13 -10.11 25.28
C ILE A 153 -13.13 -9.06 24.77
N VAL A 154 -13.24 -7.79 25.17
CA VAL A 154 -12.30 -6.72 24.79
C VAL A 154 -11.13 -6.57 25.77
N GLU A 155 -11.23 -7.18 26.95
CA GLU A 155 -10.21 -7.06 27.99
C GLU A 155 -8.92 -7.81 27.59
N PRO A 156 -7.73 -7.26 27.93
CA PRO A 156 -6.48 -7.97 27.75
C PRO A 156 -6.45 -9.24 28.61
N ARG A 157 -5.95 -10.34 28.03
CA ARG A 157 -5.80 -11.59 28.76
C ARG A 157 -4.50 -11.61 29.55
N GLY A 158 -4.61 -11.57 30.87
CA GLY A 158 -3.48 -11.73 31.77
C GLY A 158 -2.47 -10.57 31.66
N ILE A 159 -1.21 -10.86 31.96
CA ILE A 159 -0.11 -9.89 31.95
C ILE A 159 0.39 -9.71 30.52
N GLU A 160 0.84 -8.49 30.19
CA GLU A 160 1.46 -8.19 28.91
C GLU A 160 2.69 -9.09 28.67
N ALA A 161 2.67 -9.83 27.56
CA ALA A 161 3.69 -10.80 27.21
C ALA A 161 3.91 -10.84 25.70
N SER A 162 5.18 -10.95 25.32
CA SER A 162 5.59 -11.22 23.94
C SER A 162 5.94 -12.70 23.76
N HIS A 163 6.37 -13.09 22.57
CA HIS A 163 6.76 -14.45 22.24
C HIS A 163 8.12 -14.48 21.54
N THR A 164 8.87 -15.58 21.65
CA THR A 164 10.15 -15.77 20.94
C THR A 164 10.02 -15.72 19.41
N ARG A 165 8.80 -15.96 18.89
CA ARG A 165 8.44 -15.86 17.47
C ARG A 165 7.79 -14.53 17.09
N ALA A 166 7.62 -13.61 18.05
CA ALA A 166 7.21 -12.24 17.78
C ALA A 166 8.38 -11.44 17.20
N LYS A 167 8.11 -10.27 16.66
CA LYS A 167 9.16 -9.29 16.33
C LYS A 167 9.35 -8.38 17.53
N GLN A 168 10.61 -8.20 17.92
CA GLN A 168 11.04 -7.28 18.96
C GLN A 168 12.22 -6.49 18.41
N VAL A 169 12.19 -5.16 18.54
CA VAL A 169 13.16 -4.25 17.93
C VAL A 169 13.64 -3.27 19.00
N TYR A 170 14.95 -3.16 19.16
CA TYR A 170 15.54 -2.13 20.01
C TYR A 170 15.45 -0.77 19.31
N TRP A 171 14.98 0.23 20.05
CA TRP A 171 14.87 1.61 19.61
C TRP A 171 15.66 2.49 20.57
N LEU A 172 16.68 3.18 20.06
CA LEU A 172 17.46 4.12 20.85
C LEU A 172 16.58 5.34 21.18
N ALA A 173 16.13 5.42 22.42
CA ALA A 173 15.33 6.52 22.94
C ALA A 173 16.19 7.55 23.69
N GLY A 174 17.34 7.12 24.23
CA GLY A 174 18.35 7.97 24.82
C GLY A 174 19.39 8.48 23.82
N GLY A 175 20.55 8.89 24.33
CA GLY A 175 21.62 9.52 23.55
C GLY A 175 22.81 8.62 23.28
N ASP A 176 22.96 7.52 24.04
CA ASP A 176 24.14 6.68 23.98
C ASP A 176 23.81 5.25 23.51
N PRO A 177 24.26 4.84 22.32
CA PRO A 177 24.02 3.49 21.80
C PRO A 177 24.81 2.39 22.52
N THR A 178 25.69 2.74 23.47
CA THR A 178 26.44 1.78 24.29
C THR A 178 25.77 1.44 25.62
N VAL A 179 24.69 2.15 25.98
CA VAL A 179 23.99 2.00 27.25
C VAL A 179 22.66 1.29 27.04
N ASP A 180 22.49 0.09 27.60
CA ASP A 180 21.27 -0.71 27.43
C ASP A 180 20.00 0.02 27.89
N THR A 181 20.07 0.85 28.94
CA THR A 181 18.93 1.61 29.47
C THR A 181 18.46 2.74 28.54
N ASP A 182 19.27 3.13 27.56
CA ASP A 182 18.89 4.12 26.55
C ASP A 182 18.05 3.50 25.42
N PHE A 183 17.86 2.17 25.41
CA PHE A 183 17.02 1.48 24.45
C PHE A 183 15.65 1.12 25.02
N HIS A 184 14.61 1.39 24.22
CA HIS A 184 13.29 0.80 24.39
C HIS A 184 13.16 -0.44 23.53
N LEU A 185 12.59 -1.52 24.08
CA LEU A 185 12.23 -2.70 23.31
C LEU A 185 10.81 -2.56 22.76
N LEU A 186 10.70 -2.35 21.45
CA LEU A 186 9.42 -2.22 20.75
C LEU A 186 8.95 -3.59 20.26
N ALA A 187 7.72 -3.97 20.59
CA ALA A 187 7.06 -5.18 20.10
C ALA A 187 5.90 -4.80 19.16
N PRO A 188 6.17 -4.54 17.86
CA PRO A 188 5.11 -4.14 16.94
C PRO A 188 4.10 -5.27 16.74
N LEU A 189 2.82 -4.93 16.84
CA LEU A 189 1.71 -5.83 16.51
C LEU A 189 1.15 -5.51 15.13
N TYR A 190 0.50 -6.49 14.50
CA TYR A 190 -0.12 -6.30 13.20
C TYR A 190 -1.48 -5.61 13.34
N ALA A 191 -1.63 -4.43 12.74
CA ALA A 191 -2.86 -3.65 12.73
C ALA A 191 -3.93 -4.29 11.82
N ALA A 192 -4.68 -5.24 12.35
CA ALA A 192 -5.64 -6.04 11.59
C ALA A 192 -6.80 -5.20 11.04
N SER A 193 -7.35 -4.29 11.84
CA SER A 193 -8.44 -3.39 11.44
C SER A 193 -8.03 -2.46 10.29
N LEU A 194 -6.84 -1.86 10.38
CA LEU A 194 -6.30 -1.00 9.32
C LEU A 194 -6.09 -1.80 8.02
N ALA A 195 -5.46 -2.97 8.12
CA ALA A 195 -5.22 -3.83 6.97
C ALA A 195 -6.52 -4.34 6.32
N HIS A 196 -7.61 -4.44 7.09
CA HIS A 196 -8.93 -4.78 6.56
C HIS A 196 -9.56 -3.62 5.77
N VAL A 197 -9.46 -2.38 6.27
CA VAL A 197 -9.94 -1.21 5.53
C VAL A 197 -9.18 -1.03 4.22
N VAL A 198 -7.84 -1.14 4.25
CA VAL A 198 -7.01 -1.09 3.03
C VAL A 198 -7.44 -2.18 2.03
N TYR A 199 -7.71 -3.39 2.51
CA TYR A 199 -8.19 -4.48 1.66
C TYR A 199 -9.55 -4.16 1.02
N GLN A 200 -10.52 -3.68 1.79
CA GLN A 200 -11.85 -3.32 1.29
C GLN A 200 -11.77 -2.21 0.25
N THR A 201 -11.01 -1.13 0.53
CA THR A 201 -10.83 -0.02 -0.41
C THR A 201 -10.19 -0.48 -1.72
N ILE A 202 -9.13 -1.30 -1.67
CA ILE A 202 -8.48 -1.80 -2.89
C ILE A 202 -9.43 -2.72 -3.66
N ASN A 203 -10.19 -3.58 -2.99
CA ASN A 203 -11.15 -4.46 -3.65
C ASN A 203 -12.30 -3.70 -4.28
N ASP A 204 -12.85 -2.70 -3.61
CA ASP A 204 -13.87 -1.82 -4.16
C ASP A 204 -13.35 -1.14 -5.44
N HIS A 205 -12.20 -0.47 -5.33
CA HIS A 205 -11.54 0.17 -6.48
C HIS A 205 -11.23 -0.77 -7.65
N ARG A 206 -11.06 -2.07 -7.41
CA ARG A 206 -10.73 -3.07 -8.43
C ARG A 206 -11.94 -3.79 -9.00
N PHE A 207 -12.94 -4.08 -8.17
CA PHE A 207 -13.99 -5.06 -8.48
C PHE A 207 -15.41 -4.52 -8.29
N SER A 208 -15.59 -3.27 -7.86
CA SER A 208 -16.92 -2.64 -7.86
C SER A 208 -17.49 -2.51 -9.27
N GLU A 209 -18.81 -2.42 -9.36
CA GLU A 209 -19.49 -2.28 -10.64
C GLU A 209 -19.16 -0.93 -11.29
N GLU A 210 -19.01 0.13 -10.49
CA GLU A 210 -18.57 1.45 -10.94
C GLU A 210 -17.17 1.39 -11.54
N ALA A 211 -16.24 0.70 -10.88
CA ALA A 211 -14.87 0.56 -11.36
C ALA A 211 -14.79 -0.31 -12.62
N LYS A 212 -15.66 -1.32 -12.76
CA LYS A 212 -15.78 -2.12 -14.00
C LYS A 212 -16.35 -1.28 -15.14
N ALA A 213 -17.39 -0.49 -14.89
CA ALA A 213 -18.01 0.39 -15.87
C ALA A 213 -17.03 1.46 -16.38
N ALA A 214 -16.30 2.13 -15.48
CA ALA A 214 -15.29 3.12 -15.85
C ALA A 214 -14.14 2.52 -16.69
N ARG A 215 -13.69 1.30 -16.37
CA ARG A 215 -12.69 0.58 -17.19
C ARG A 215 -13.22 0.16 -18.55
N LYS A 216 -14.49 -0.24 -18.63
CA LYS A 216 -15.17 -0.56 -19.90
C LYS A 216 -15.27 0.67 -20.80
N ALA A 217 -15.74 1.79 -20.27
CA ALA A 217 -15.79 3.07 -20.99
C ALA A 217 -14.42 3.48 -21.54
N ARG A 218 -13.35 3.37 -20.73
CA ARG A 218 -11.97 3.61 -21.21
C ARG A 218 -11.57 2.68 -22.37
N ARG A 219 -11.96 1.41 -22.32
CA ARG A 219 -11.67 0.43 -23.38
C ARG A 219 -12.42 0.74 -24.67
N GLU A 220 -13.66 1.21 -24.55
CA GLU A 220 -14.54 1.55 -25.68
C GLU A 220 -14.31 2.98 -26.22
N GLY A 221 -13.53 3.80 -25.49
CA GLY A 221 -13.27 5.19 -25.86
C GLY A 221 -14.41 6.14 -25.51
N GLU A 222 -15.31 5.72 -24.62
CA GLU A 222 -16.47 6.47 -24.18
C GLU A 222 -16.18 7.30 -22.92
N TYR A 223 -16.96 8.36 -22.71
CA TYR A 223 -16.88 9.16 -21.50
C TYR A 223 -17.50 8.42 -20.30
N SER A 224 -16.87 8.55 -19.14
CA SER A 224 -17.43 8.12 -17.86
C SER A 224 -17.31 9.26 -16.87
N GLU A 225 -18.38 9.51 -16.11
CA GLU A 225 -18.40 10.54 -15.05
C GLU A 225 -17.43 10.20 -13.91
N THR A 226 -17.21 8.91 -13.67
CA THR A 226 -16.35 8.39 -12.61
C THR A 226 -15.03 7.87 -13.18
N GLY A 227 -13.92 8.18 -12.51
CA GLY A 227 -12.61 7.58 -12.81
C GLY A 227 -12.50 6.14 -12.33
N PHE A 228 -11.36 5.50 -12.61
CA PHE A 228 -10.99 4.21 -12.00
C PHE A 228 -9.57 4.30 -11.44
N HIS A 229 -9.26 3.46 -10.46
CA HIS A 229 -7.94 3.34 -9.86
C HIS A 229 -7.17 2.14 -10.43
N GLU A 230 -5.85 2.27 -10.45
CA GLU A 230 -4.92 1.22 -10.83
C GLU A 230 -3.79 1.16 -9.79
N TYR A 231 -3.55 -0.04 -9.26
CA TYR A 231 -2.53 -0.30 -8.24
C TYR A 231 -1.42 -1.18 -8.84
N PRO A 232 -0.44 -0.58 -9.54
CA PRO A 232 0.66 -1.33 -10.12
C PRO A 232 1.53 -1.97 -9.03
N ASN A 233 2.13 -3.12 -9.35
CA ASN A 233 3.10 -3.82 -8.48
C ASN A 233 2.55 -4.19 -7.09
N LEU A 234 1.25 -4.43 -6.96
CA LEU A 234 0.64 -4.88 -5.71
C LEU A 234 1.13 -6.29 -5.36
N ALA A 235 1.74 -6.45 -4.19
CA ALA A 235 2.14 -7.76 -3.68
C ALA A 235 1.04 -8.36 -2.79
N VAL A 236 0.88 -9.68 -2.86
CA VAL A 236 -0.09 -10.44 -2.07
C VAL A 236 0.64 -11.32 -1.08
N GLN A 237 0.52 -11.02 0.20
CA GLN A 237 1.01 -11.87 1.28
C GLN A 237 -0.14 -12.75 1.79
N LYS A 238 0.12 -14.05 1.96
CA LYS A 238 -0.85 -15.01 2.50
C LYS A 238 -0.61 -15.28 3.98
N LEU A 239 -1.60 -15.04 4.82
CA LEU A 239 -1.57 -15.28 6.27
C LEU A 239 -2.41 -16.51 6.63
N GLY A 240 -1.80 -17.48 7.32
CA GLY A 240 -2.48 -18.70 7.80
C GLY A 240 -2.43 -19.91 6.87
N GLY A 241 -1.70 -19.83 5.75
CA GLY A 241 -1.50 -20.96 4.84
C GLY A 241 -2.82 -21.57 4.36
N THR A 242 -3.03 -22.87 4.59
CA THR A 242 -4.26 -23.59 4.23
C THR A 242 -5.42 -23.39 5.22
N LYS A 243 -5.18 -22.76 6.38
CA LYS A 243 -6.18 -22.56 7.45
C LYS A 243 -6.21 -21.10 7.92
N PRO A 244 -6.67 -20.15 7.08
CA PRO A 244 -6.72 -18.72 7.41
C PRO A 244 -7.56 -18.40 8.65
N GLN A 245 -8.53 -19.26 8.99
CA GLN A 245 -9.39 -19.14 10.17
C GLN A 245 -8.64 -19.19 11.51
N ASN A 246 -7.42 -19.75 11.53
CA ASN A 246 -6.65 -19.89 12.78
C ASN A 246 -5.92 -18.60 13.18
N VAL A 247 -5.80 -17.65 12.25
CA VAL A 247 -5.15 -16.35 12.48
C VAL A 247 -6.13 -15.40 13.16
N SER A 248 -7.22 -15.05 12.47
CA SER A 248 -8.26 -14.16 12.97
C SER A 248 -9.51 -14.15 12.07
N GLN A 249 -10.59 -13.54 12.53
CA GLN A 249 -11.85 -13.45 11.80
C GLN A 249 -11.75 -12.57 10.54
N LEU A 250 -11.17 -11.37 10.64
CA LEU A 250 -10.97 -10.49 9.47
C LEU A 250 -9.96 -11.09 8.49
N ASN A 251 -9.03 -11.93 8.95
CA ASN A 251 -8.17 -12.67 8.05
C ASN A 251 -8.94 -13.71 7.21
N LEU A 252 -9.92 -14.38 7.81
CA LEU A 252 -10.81 -15.30 7.10
C LEU A 252 -11.65 -14.58 6.04
N GLU A 253 -12.22 -13.41 6.38
CA GLU A 253 -12.99 -12.58 5.45
C GLU A 253 -12.14 -12.09 4.26
N ARG A 254 -10.85 -11.89 4.48
CA ARG A 254 -9.88 -11.60 3.40
C ARG A 254 -9.36 -12.84 2.66
N HIS A 255 -9.84 -14.03 3.00
CA HIS A 255 -9.32 -15.31 2.51
C HIS A 255 -7.79 -15.44 2.69
N GLY A 256 -7.28 -14.98 3.83
CA GLY A 256 -5.87 -14.94 4.17
C GLY A 256 -5.05 -13.93 3.36
N THR A 257 -5.68 -13.05 2.59
CA THR A 257 -4.99 -12.11 1.69
C THR A 257 -4.66 -10.81 2.42
N ASN A 258 -3.38 -10.45 2.40
CA ASN A 258 -2.92 -9.14 2.80
C ASN A 258 -2.27 -8.44 1.60
N TYR A 259 -2.75 -7.24 1.26
CA TYR A 259 -2.22 -6.45 0.15
C TYR A 259 -1.10 -5.55 0.63
N LEU A 260 0.04 -5.59 -0.05
CA LEU A 260 1.19 -4.73 0.20
C LEU A 260 1.35 -3.76 -0.96
N LEU A 261 1.33 -2.46 -0.64
CA LEU A 261 1.56 -1.39 -1.60
C LEU A 261 3.04 -1.33 -1.99
N ALA A 262 3.30 -1.03 -3.25
CA ALA A 262 4.66 -0.94 -3.77
C ALA A 262 5.38 0.30 -3.19
N SER A 263 6.37 0.06 -2.32
CA SER A 263 7.39 1.04 -1.92
C SER A 263 8.71 0.60 -2.54
N LEU A 264 8.80 0.75 -3.86
CA LEU A 264 9.99 0.38 -4.62
C LEU A 264 10.79 1.65 -4.94
N PRO A 265 12.13 1.61 -4.86
CA PRO A 265 12.93 2.67 -5.45
C PRO A 265 12.64 2.75 -6.96
N PRO A 266 12.92 3.89 -7.62
CA PRO A 266 12.86 3.95 -9.07
C PRO A 266 13.82 2.91 -9.66
N ASN A 267 13.28 1.86 -10.27
CA ASN A 267 14.07 0.86 -10.97
C ASN A 267 14.60 1.48 -12.26
N TRP A 268 15.83 1.98 -12.24
CA TRP A 268 16.60 2.20 -13.46
C TRP A 268 16.88 0.83 -14.05
N ALA A 269 16.04 0.40 -14.99
CA ALA A 269 16.26 -0.84 -15.70
C ALA A 269 17.59 -0.69 -16.47
N ASN A 270 18.67 -1.21 -15.88
CA ASN A 270 19.89 -1.59 -16.60
C ASN A 270 19.50 -2.68 -17.61
N ARG A 271 18.82 -2.27 -18.69
CA ARG A 271 18.91 -2.99 -19.95
C ARG A 271 20.40 -3.11 -20.21
N ASP A 272 20.89 -4.31 -20.56
CA ASP A 272 22.28 -4.57 -20.96
C ASP A 272 22.92 -3.28 -21.43
N LEU A 273 23.65 -2.63 -20.52
CA LEU A 273 24.15 -1.29 -20.78
C LEU A 273 25.20 -1.49 -21.86
N ARG A 274 24.88 -1.08 -23.08
CA ARG A 274 25.76 -1.23 -24.22
C ARG A 274 26.32 0.13 -24.58
N PRO A 275 27.62 0.23 -24.84
CA PRO A 275 28.19 1.46 -25.39
C PRO A 275 27.44 1.83 -26.68
N PRO A 276 27.15 3.11 -26.91
CA PRO A 276 26.53 3.58 -28.14
C PRO A 276 27.49 3.47 -29.34
N LEU A 277 27.72 2.25 -29.81
CA LEU A 277 28.51 1.94 -31.01
C LEU A 277 27.68 2.13 -32.28
N PHE A 278 28.36 2.39 -33.40
CA PHE A 278 27.77 2.56 -34.74
C PHE A 278 26.72 3.69 -34.84
N VAL A 279 26.76 4.67 -33.94
CA VAL A 279 25.90 5.87 -33.96
C VAL A 279 26.75 7.13 -33.98
N ASP A 280 26.31 8.13 -34.73
CA ASP A 280 26.96 9.44 -34.89
C ASP A 280 26.62 10.42 -33.75
N SER A 281 25.52 10.14 -33.04
CA SER A 281 25.09 10.89 -31.86
C SER A 281 24.42 10.01 -30.81
N VAL A 282 24.76 10.31 -29.56
CA VAL A 282 24.10 9.82 -28.35
C VAL A 282 22.61 10.15 -28.32
N PHE A 283 22.21 11.28 -28.90
CA PHE A 283 20.82 11.74 -28.96
C PHE A 283 19.99 11.01 -30.03
N SER A 284 20.59 10.09 -30.79
CA SER A 284 19.89 9.31 -31.82
C SER A 284 18.66 8.57 -31.29
N ARG A 285 17.78 8.16 -32.22
CA ARG A 285 16.56 7.39 -31.89
C ARG A 285 16.88 6.03 -31.26
N SER A 286 18.04 5.46 -31.59
CA SER A 286 18.52 4.14 -31.17
C SER A 286 19.14 4.15 -29.77
N SER A 287 19.70 5.28 -29.32
CA SER A 287 20.37 5.45 -28.02
C SER A 287 19.49 6.19 -27.01
N PHE A 288 19.83 7.44 -26.62
CA PHE A 288 19.09 8.21 -25.61
C PHE A 288 17.60 8.35 -25.94
N GLY A 289 17.26 8.61 -27.20
CA GLY A 289 15.86 8.75 -27.66
C GLY A 289 15.03 7.45 -27.60
N ARG A 290 15.64 6.30 -27.32
CA ARG A 290 14.94 5.02 -27.13
C ARG A 290 14.40 4.84 -25.72
N ARG A 291 14.97 5.53 -24.71
CA ARG A 291 14.58 5.39 -23.30
C ARG A 291 13.08 5.68 -23.13
N PRO A 292 12.33 4.82 -22.41
CA PRO A 292 10.91 5.05 -22.16
C PRO A 292 10.62 6.40 -21.50
N GLY A 293 11.42 6.80 -20.49
CA GLY A 293 11.31 8.09 -19.80
C GLY A 293 11.41 9.26 -20.77
N VAL A 294 12.46 9.28 -21.59
CA VAL A 294 12.67 10.30 -22.63
C VAL A 294 11.49 10.36 -23.61
N ARG A 295 11.01 9.22 -24.13
CA ARG A 295 9.87 9.18 -25.06
C ARG A 295 8.59 9.71 -24.44
N GLN A 296 8.31 9.35 -23.18
CA GLN A 296 7.14 9.83 -22.46
C GLN A 296 7.20 11.35 -22.25
N VAL A 297 8.35 11.87 -21.82
CA VAL A 297 8.52 13.31 -21.58
C VAL A 297 8.44 14.10 -22.88
N VAL A 298 9.11 13.67 -23.96
CA VAL A 298 9.01 14.31 -25.28
C VAL A 298 7.56 14.30 -25.80
N THR A 299 6.84 13.19 -25.65
CA THR A 299 5.43 13.08 -26.08
C THR A 299 4.53 14.01 -25.26
N ALA A 300 4.74 14.09 -23.95
CA ALA A 300 4.00 14.98 -23.06
C ALA A 300 4.26 16.46 -23.42
N LEU A 301 5.53 16.82 -23.68
CA LEU A 301 5.92 18.16 -24.10
C LEU A 301 5.30 18.52 -25.44
N LYS A 302 5.33 17.62 -26.44
CA LYS A 302 4.64 17.82 -27.73
C LYS A 302 3.15 18.08 -27.56
N ARG A 303 2.47 17.24 -26.75
CA ARG A 303 1.05 17.38 -26.49
C ARG A 303 0.73 18.72 -25.83
N PHE A 304 1.56 19.12 -24.85
CA PHE A 304 1.42 20.41 -24.17
C PHE A 304 1.64 21.60 -25.10
N LEU A 305 2.65 21.57 -25.97
CA LEU A 305 2.89 22.64 -26.92
C LEU A 305 1.81 22.71 -28.01
N ALA A 306 1.28 21.56 -28.42
CA ALA A 306 0.20 21.48 -29.40
C ALA A 306 -1.13 22.13 -28.93
N THR A 307 -1.32 22.34 -27.62
CA THR A 307 -2.49 23.08 -27.10
C THR A 307 -2.35 24.61 -27.20
N ASN A 308 -1.24 25.11 -27.77
CA ASN A 308 -0.93 26.54 -27.88
C ASN A 308 -1.10 27.31 -26.55
N PRO A 309 -0.34 26.94 -25.50
CA PRO A 309 -0.52 27.50 -24.16
C PRO A 309 -0.15 29.00 -24.13
N PRO A 310 -0.83 29.81 -23.30
CA PRO A 310 -0.56 31.24 -23.21
C PRO A 310 0.85 31.53 -22.68
N PRO A 311 1.51 32.62 -23.10
CA PRO A 311 2.90 32.93 -22.74
C PRO A 311 3.02 33.54 -21.33
N ASN A 312 2.58 32.81 -20.30
CA ASN A 312 2.65 33.22 -18.90
C ASN A 312 3.66 32.40 -18.09
N VAL A 313 3.88 32.80 -16.83
CA VAL A 313 4.84 32.16 -15.91
C VAL A 313 4.53 30.67 -15.70
N THR A 314 3.25 30.32 -15.52
CA THR A 314 2.82 28.92 -15.32
C THR A 314 3.17 28.02 -16.52
N THR A 315 2.99 28.53 -17.74
CA THR A 315 3.37 27.84 -18.98
C THR A 315 4.89 27.63 -19.05
N ARG A 316 5.68 28.64 -18.68
CA ARG A 316 7.15 28.53 -18.62
C ARG A 316 7.58 27.50 -17.58
N GLN A 317 7.09 27.58 -16.35
CA GLN A 317 7.38 26.61 -15.29
C GLN A 317 7.05 25.16 -15.69
N ARG A 318 5.92 24.95 -16.38
CA ARG A 318 5.52 23.62 -16.85
C ARG A 318 6.45 23.09 -17.95
N ARG A 319 6.87 23.96 -18.87
CA ARG A 319 7.86 23.65 -19.90
C ARG A 319 9.22 23.31 -19.27
N ASP A 320 9.66 24.13 -18.32
CA ASP A 320 10.96 23.96 -17.63
C ASP A 320 10.96 22.66 -16.81
N LYS A 321 9.83 22.28 -16.19
CA LYS A 321 9.66 20.97 -15.55
C LYS A 321 9.82 19.80 -16.52
N HIS A 322 9.38 19.93 -17.77
CA HIS A 322 9.61 18.89 -18.79
C HIS A 322 11.06 18.85 -19.24
N LEU A 323 11.70 20.02 -19.37
CA LEU A 323 13.11 20.12 -19.72
C LEU A 323 14.02 19.52 -18.65
N ASN A 324 13.82 19.89 -17.38
CA ASN A 324 14.60 19.37 -16.27
C ASN A 324 14.52 17.85 -16.20
N LYS A 325 13.32 17.27 -16.40
CA LYS A 325 13.18 15.81 -16.50
C LYS A 325 13.97 15.18 -17.65
N LEU A 326 14.10 15.86 -18.80
CA LEU A 326 14.93 15.37 -19.90
C LEU A 326 16.42 15.47 -19.58
N VAL A 327 16.83 16.53 -18.89
CA VAL A 327 18.22 16.71 -18.41
C VAL A 327 18.54 15.65 -17.36
N ASP A 328 17.66 15.40 -16.39
CA ASP A 328 17.83 14.36 -15.37
C ASP A 328 17.99 12.97 -16.01
N GLU A 329 17.14 12.62 -16.99
CA GLU A 329 17.27 11.36 -17.74
C GLU A 329 18.58 11.27 -18.54
N LEU A 330 19.08 12.42 -19.02
CA LEU A 330 20.34 12.49 -19.78
C LEU A 330 21.55 12.29 -18.87
N LEU A 331 21.56 12.92 -17.69
CA LEU A 331 22.59 12.72 -16.68
C LEU A 331 22.61 11.30 -16.16
N LEU A 332 21.43 10.73 -15.88
CA LEU A 332 21.32 9.31 -15.49
C LEU A 332 21.87 8.39 -16.59
N TYR A 333 21.58 8.68 -17.85
CA TYR A 333 22.12 7.90 -18.96
C TYR A 333 23.65 8.02 -19.08
N ALA A 334 24.22 9.21 -18.86
CA ALA A 334 25.67 9.39 -18.83
C ALA A 334 26.31 8.65 -17.65
N ALA A 335 25.74 8.79 -16.44
CA ALA A 335 26.21 8.10 -15.25
C ALA A 335 26.14 6.57 -15.40
N GLU A 336 25.10 6.04 -16.05
CA GLU A 336 25.05 4.64 -16.44
C GLU A 336 26.27 4.31 -17.32
N LEU A 337 26.49 5.02 -18.44
CA LEU A 337 27.63 4.77 -19.35
C LEU A 337 29.01 4.90 -18.69
N HIS A 338 29.16 5.75 -17.68
CA HIS A 338 30.40 5.88 -16.91
C HIS A 338 30.76 4.61 -16.11
N THR A 339 29.81 3.69 -15.93
CA THR A 339 30.06 2.37 -15.31
C THR A 339 30.67 1.34 -16.25
N LEU A 340 30.70 1.61 -17.57
CA LEU A 340 31.32 0.73 -18.55
C LEU A 340 32.85 0.70 -18.40
N GLU A 341 33.47 -0.33 -18.98
CA GLU A 341 34.92 -0.43 -19.05
C GLU A 341 35.51 0.81 -19.74
N PRO A 342 36.47 1.51 -19.12
CA PRO A 342 37.08 2.70 -19.69
C PRO A 342 37.67 2.46 -21.10
N GLY A 343 37.55 3.44 -21.99
CA GLY A 343 38.12 3.35 -23.33
C GLY A 343 37.23 2.67 -24.36
N TRP A 344 35.97 2.35 -24.01
CA TRP A 344 34.98 1.84 -24.96
C TRP A 344 34.79 2.79 -26.15
N SER A 345 35.00 4.09 -25.95
CA SER A 345 34.91 5.11 -27.01
C SER A 345 36.07 5.08 -28.01
N ALA A 346 37.16 4.38 -27.71
CA ALA A 346 38.32 4.21 -28.59
C ALA A 346 38.17 3.05 -29.59
N SER A 347 37.12 2.23 -29.42
CA SER A 347 36.83 1.13 -30.34
C SER A 347 36.63 1.63 -31.78
N PRO A 348 37.09 0.90 -32.82
CA PRO A 348 36.78 1.21 -34.23
C PRO A 348 35.28 1.27 -34.52
N ASP A 349 34.48 0.57 -33.71
CA ASP A 349 33.02 0.53 -33.81
C ASP A 349 32.36 1.79 -33.24
N CYS A 350 33.10 2.65 -32.54
CA CYS A 350 32.60 3.90 -31.99
C CYS A 350 32.63 5.00 -33.05
N SER A 351 31.46 5.36 -33.57
CA SER A 351 31.30 6.46 -34.54
C SER A 351 30.78 7.76 -33.91
N LEU A 352 30.78 7.85 -32.57
CA LEU A 352 30.25 9.00 -31.85
C LEU A 352 31.06 10.26 -32.12
N ASN A 353 30.38 11.40 -32.04
CA ASN A 353 31.04 12.69 -32.06
C ASN A 353 32.07 12.79 -30.92
N ARG A 354 33.26 13.34 -31.22
CA ARG A 354 34.37 13.47 -30.27
C ARG A 354 33.97 14.14 -28.95
N PHE A 355 33.19 15.22 -29.00
CA PHE A 355 32.75 15.93 -27.79
C PHE A 355 31.73 15.14 -26.96
N GLU A 356 30.89 14.32 -27.59
CA GLU A 356 30.00 13.40 -26.87
C GLU A 356 30.80 12.25 -26.24
N ALA A 357 31.86 11.76 -26.88
CA ALA A 357 32.75 10.75 -26.32
C ALA A 357 33.52 11.27 -25.09
N LEU A 358 34.05 12.50 -25.16
CA LEU A 358 34.71 13.17 -24.02
C LEU A 358 33.81 13.20 -22.78
N TRP A 359 32.53 13.51 -22.97
CA TRP A 359 31.54 13.54 -21.90
C TRP A 359 31.14 12.14 -21.37
N LEU A 360 31.04 11.14 -22.24
CA LEU A 360 30.43 9.83 -21.91
C LEU A 360 31.43 8.74 -21.54
N ASP A 361 32.72 8.91 -21.81
CA ASP A 361 33.79 7.98 -21.44
C ASP A 361 34.92 8.73 -20.70
N PRO A 362 34.63 9.43 -19.58
CA PRO A 362 35.60 10.30 -18.93
C PRO A 362 36.82 9.52 -18.41
N ARG A 363 36.61 8.26 -17.99
CA ARG A 363 37.67 7.38 -17.50
C ARG A 363 38.65 6.92 -18.58
N ARG A 364 38.36 7.16 -19.87
CA ARG A 364 39.38 7.02 -20.92
C ARG A 364 40.56 7.96 -20.70
N ALA A 365 40.36 9.10 -20.04
CA ALA A 365 41.45 10.01 -19.66
C ALA A 365 42.51 9.32 -18.80
N ASP A 366 42.15 8.28 -18.02
CA ASP A 366 43.09 7.51 -17.20
C ASP A 366 44.10 6.70 -18.05
N ILE A 367 43.79 6.42 -19.32
CA ILE A 367 44.56 5.55 -20.22
C ILE A 367 45.05 6.24 -21.50
N ASP A 368 44.51 7.41 -21.84
CA ASP A 368 44.79 8.15 -23.07
C ASP A 368 45.08 9.64 -22.74
N PRO A 369 46.37 10.06 -22.67
CA PRO A 369 46.76 11.42 -22.26
C PRO A 369 46.27 12.54 -23.20
N ASP A 370 46.14 12.25 -24.49
CA ASP A 370 45.63 13.21 -25.47
C ASP A 370 44.12 13.45 -25.21
N PHE A 371 43.39 12.38 -24.87
CA PHE A 371 41.99 12.46 -24.46
C PHE A 371 41.81 13.23 -23.15
N ALA A 372 42.73 13.05 -22.18
CA ALA A 372 42.70 13.79 -20.92
C ALA A 372 42.81 15.31 -21.14
N THR A 373 43.76 15.73 -21.99
CA THR A 373 43.97 17.15 -22.33
C THR A 373 42.74 17.77 -22.99
N GLU A 374 42.07 17.03 -23.89
CA GLU A 374 40.83 17.49 -24.52
C GLU A 374 39.64 17.56 -23.54
N CYS A 375 39.61 16.68 -22.54
CA CYS A 375 38.57 16.67 -21.52
C CYS A 375 38.66 17.90 -20.61
N GLU A 376 39.88 18.32 -20.24
CA GLU A 376 40.17 19.48 -19.38
C GLU A 376 39.81 20.83 -20.03
N ASN A 377 39.82 20.92 -21.36
CA ASN A 377 39.55 22.19 -22.06
C ASN A 377 38.08 22.63 -22.04
N GLU A 378 37.16 21.83 -21.45
CA GLU A 378 35.71 22.08 -21.26
C GLU A 378 34.90 22.48 -22.52
N GLU A 379 35.53 22.63 -23.70
CA GLU A 379 34.86 22.99 -24.95
C GLU A 379 33.75 22.01 -25.32
N TRP A 380 33.89 20.75 -24.88
CA TRP A 380 32.91 19.69 -25.09
C TRP A 380 31.56 20.03 -24.45
N VAL A 381 31.51 20.76 -23.34
CA VAL A 381 30.28 21.15 -22.64
C VAL A 381 29.36 21.96 -23.56
N ASP A 382 29.92 22.98 -24.21
CA ASP A 382 29.18 23.86 -25.12
C ASP A 382 28.73 23.11 -26.38
N LYS A 383 29.55 22.20 -26.89
CA LYS A 383 29.25 21.41 -28.09
C LYS A 383 28.18 20.35 -27.84
N VAL A 384 28.25 19.62 -26.72
CA VAL A 384 27.23 18.65 -26.30
C VAL A 384 25.90 19.35 -26.05
N SER A 385 25.92 20.49 -25.35
CA SER A 385 24.72 21.30 -25.09
C SER A 385 24.05 21.80 -26.38
N HIS A 386 24.84 22.24 -27.35
CA HIS A 386 24.34 22.66 -28.66
C HIS A 386 23.67 21.50 -29.41
N ARG A 387 24.27 20.30 -29.36
CA ARG A 387 23.73 19.09 -30.01
C ARG A 387 22.43 18.63 -29.35
N PHE A 388 22.33 18.70 -28.02
CA PHE A 388 21.08 18.44 -27.29
C PHE A 388 19.96 19.39 -27.72
N GLY A 389 20.23 20.70 -27.79
CA GLY A 389 19.27 21.71 -28.24
C GLY A 389 18.77 21.43 -29.66
N ASN A 390 19.67 21.07 -30.59
CA ASN A 390 19.32 20.72 -31.96
C ASN A 390 18.44 19.46 -32.02
N TRP A 391 18.79 18.43 -31.25
CA TRP A 391 18.00 17.22 -31.16
C TRP A 391 16.59 17.48 -30.64
N LEU A 392 16.46 18.21 -29.53
CA LEU A 392 15.15 18.49 -28.93
C LEU A 392 14.28 19.32 -29.89
N ASN A 393 14.87 20.33 -30.53
CA ASN A 393 14.19 21.11 -31.57
C ASN A 393 13.70 20.24 -32.73
N ALA A 394 14.55 19.38 -33.28
CA ALA A 394 14.18 18.46 -34.35
C ALA A 394 13.05 17.50 -33.91
N ARG A 395 13.07 17.05 -32.65
CA ARG A 395 11.98 16.24 -32.11
C ARG A 395 10.66 17.00 -32.04
N LEU A 396 10.69 18.30 -31.75
CA LEU A 396 9.49 19.12 -31.54
C LEU A 396 8.93 19.75 -32.83
N GLN A 397 9.52 19.50 -34.01
CA GLN A 397 9.03 20.04 -35.29
C GLN A 397 7.63 19.52 -35.68
N HIS A 398 6.61 20.28 -35.27
CA HIS A 398 5.52 20.83 -36.09
C HIS A 398 4.72 21.82 -35.21
N ARG A 399 4.53 23.05 -35.73
CA ARG A 399 3.58 24.11 -35.28
C ARG A 399 4.01 25.21 -34.30
N LEU A 400 5.27 25.64 -34.23
CA LEU A 400 5.57 27.03 -33.80
C LEU A 400 6.83 27.52 -34.54
N PRO A 401 6.90 28.79 -35.00
CA PRO A 401 8.14 29.40 -35.43
C PRO A 401 9.01 29.58 -34.18
N PHE A 402 9.76 28.55 -33.82
CA PHE A 402 10.63 28.61 -32.66
C PHE A 402 11.87 29.41 -33.04
N ASP A 403 11.82 30.68 -32.66
CA ASP A 403 12.90 31.64 -32.77
C ASP A 403 14.14 31.19 -31.95
N ASP A 404 15.29 31.79 -32.26
CA ASP A 404 16.61 31.57 -31.62
C ASP A 404 16.56 31.45 -30.09
N ALA A 405 15.60 32.12 -29.44
CA ALA A 405 15.42 32.14 -27.99
C ALA A 405 15.09 30.78 -27.37
N ALA A 406 14.30 29.93 -28.04
CA ALA A 406 13.96 28.62 -27.50
C ALA A 406 15.17 27.67 -27.57
N PHE A 407 15.88 27.69 -28.69
CA PHE A 407 17.12 26.95 -28.86
C PHE A 407 18.17 27.33 -27.80
N ARG A 408 18.39 28.64 -27.61
CA ARG A 408 19.30 29.16 -26.57
C ARG A 408 18.89 28.67 -25.20
N PHE A 409 17.61 28.75 -24.86
CA PHE A 409 17.09 28.26 -23.57
C PHE A 409 17.40 26.77 -23.33
N TRP A 410 17.15 25.88 -24.31
CA TRP A 410 17.46 24.45 -24.17
C TRP A 410 18.94 24.17 -23.99
N LYS A 411 19.77 24.88 -24.77
CA LYS A 411 21.23 24.78 -24.71
C LYS A 411 21.72 25.23 -23.34
N ASP A 412 21.29 26.40 -22.89
CA ASP A 412 21.78 27.02 -21.67
C ASP A 412 21.40 26.20 -20.43
N SER A 413 20.20 25.61 -20.41
CA SER A 413 19.80 24.73 -19.31
C SER A 413 20.66 23.47 -19.18
N LEU A 414 21.06 22.82 -20.27
CA LEU A 414 21.97 21.67 -20.17
C LEU A 414 23.41 22.12 -19.84
N ARG A 415 23.84 23.25 -20.42
CA ARG A 415 25.18 23.82 -20.18
C ARG A 415 25.39 24.14 -18.71
N GLU A 416 24.43 24.78 -18.05
CA GLU A 416 24.49 25.10 -16.62
C GLU A 416 24.66 23.84 -15.77
N VAL A 417 23.92 22.77 -16.09
CA VAL A 417 24.04 21.50 -15.37
C VAL A 417 25.39 20.83 -15.60
N LEU A 418 25.88 20.78 -16.84
CA LEU A 418 27.16 20.14 -17.17
C LEU A 418 28.39 20.90 -16.65
N LEU A 419 28.30 22.22 -16.44
CA LEU A 419 29.37 22.99 -15.79
C LEU A 419 29.48 22.73 -14.28
N HIS A 420 28.46 22.14 -13.67
CA HIS A 420 28.37 21.86 -12.24
C HIS A 420 28.34 20.37 -11.90
N ALA A 421 28.41 19.50 -12.91
CA ALA A 421 28.44 18.05 -12.81
C ALA A 421 29.87 17.54 -13.02
#